data_AF-A0A9N9K038-F1
#
_entry.id   AF-A0A9N9K038-F1
#
_cell.length_a   1.000
_cell.length_b   1.000
_cell.length_c   1.000
_cell.angle_alpha   90.00
_cell.angle_beta   90.00
_cell.angle_gamma   90.00
#
_symmetry.space_group_name_H-M   'P 1'
#
loop_
_entity.id
_entity.type
_entity.pdbx_description
1 polymer ?
#
loop_
_entity_poly.entity_id
_entity_poly.type
_entity_poly.pdbx_seq_one_letter_code
_entity_poly.pdbx_strand_id
1 'polypeptide(L)'
;FVTSSHEIWLRAVHKMFDYCHQNNFLHVWAYCWNKWYRWDRWKLWALSATPEISIIQTTIIIETHWQILKRDYLYKFNQPYIDLVYYILIEKLLPM
;
A
#
# COMPACT_ATOMS: atom_id res chain seq x y z
N PHE A 1 17.61 11.90 0.86
CA PHE A 1 16.83 12.43 1.99
C PHE A 1 16.40 11.27 2.87
N VAL A 2 17.07 11.05 4.01
CA VAL A 2 16.60 10.09 5.01
C VAL A 2 15.56 10.82 5.85
N THR A 3 14.28 10.57 5.58
CA THR A 3 13.19 11.05 6.44
C THR A 3 12.96 10.03 7.53
N SER A 4 12.84 10.48 8.78
CA SER A 4 12.58 9.58 9.90
C SER A 4 11.22 8.88 9.71
N SER A 5 11.10 7.62 10.12
CA SER A 5 9.84 6.86 10.08
C SER A 5 8.66 7.64 10.67
N HIS A 6 8.93 8.40 11.72
CA HIS A 6 7.94 9.25 12.38
C HIS A 6 7.52 10.45 11.52
N GLU A 7 8.45 11.07 10.79
CA GLU A 7 8.14 12.18 9.87
C GLU A 7 7.30 11.70 8.69
N ILE A 8 7.61 10.51 8.15
CA ILE A 8 6.82 9.90 7.07
C ILE A 8 5.40 9.64 7.54
N TRP A 9 5.25 9.07 8.73
CA TRP A 9 3.95 8.84 9.36
C TRP A 9 3.17 10.14 9.55
N LEU A 10 3.79 11.14 10.17
CA LEU A 10 3.16 12.43 10.45
C LEU A 10 2.69 13.10 9.16
N ARG A 11 3.53 13.10 8.11
CA ARG A 11 3.18 13.66 6.81
C ARG A 11 2.03 12.92 6.14
N ALA A 12 1.97 11.59 6.27
CA ALA A 12 0.88 10.79 5.72
C ALA A 12 -0.44 11.03 6.47
N VAL A 13 -0.39 11.13 7.81
CA VAL A 13 -1.52 11.47 8.69
C VAL A 13 -2.11 12.83 8.30
N HIS A 14 -1.27 13.87 8.21
CA HIS A 14 -1.73 15.22 7.87
C HIS A 14 -2.36 15.26 6.48
N LYS A 15 -1.71 14.70 5.47
CA LYS A 15 -2.28 14.66 4.11
C LYS A 15 -3.66 13.99 4.06
N MET A 16 -3.82 12.87 4.76
CA MET A 16 -5.10 12.15 4.78
C MET A 16 -6.16 12.93 5.55
N PHE A 17 -5.80 13.51 6.70
CA PHE A 17 -6.69 14.34 7.48
C PHE A 17 -7.17 15.55 6.69
N ASP A 18 -6.25 16.31 6.07
CA ASP A 18 -6.56 17.50 5.29
C ASP A 18 -7.49 17.15 4.12
N TYR A 19 -7.21 16.05 3.42
CA TYR A 19 -8.07 15.55 2.35
C TYR A 19 -9.48 15.23 2.84
N CYS A 20 -9.60 14.48 3.95
CA CYS A 20 -10.89 14.15 4.53
C CYS A 20 -11.64 15.39 5.05
N HIS A 21 -10.93 16.36 5.61
CA HIS A 21 -11.51 17.60 6.13
C HIS A 21 -12.07 18.46 4.99
N GLN A 22 -11.30 18.66 3.91
CA GLN A 22 -11.72 19.44 2.74
C GLN A 22 -12.93 18.84 2.02
N ASN A 23 -13.07 17.51 2.02
CA ASN A 23 -14.16 16.79 1.34
C ASN A 23 -15.30 16.39 2.29
N ASN A 24 -15.29 16.84 3.53
CA ASN A 24 -16.31 16.53 4.55
C ASN A 24 -16.47 15.03 4.88
N PHE A 25 -15.38 14.25 4.79
CA PHE A 25 -15.30 12.82 5.08
C PHE A 25 -14.75 12.52 6.47
N LEU A 26 -15.20 13.26 7.49
CA LEU A 26 -14.72 13.11 8.87
C LEU A 26 -14.96 11.70 9.45
N HIS A 27 -16.06 11.04 9.05
CA HIS A 27 -16.36 9.67 9.46
C HIS A 27 -15.35 8.67 8.87
N VAL A 28 -14.93 8.87 7.61
CA VAL A 28 -13.88 8.06 6.97
C VAL A 28 -12.56 8.27 7.68
N TRP A 29 -12.22 9.52 8.02
CA TRP A 29 -11.02 9.81 8.79
C TRP A 29 -11.01 9.08 10.14
N ALA A 30 -12.12 9.12 10.90
CA ALA A 30 -12.24 8.42 12.18
C ALA A 30 -12.00 6.91 12.03
N TYR A 31 -12.52 6.30 10.96
CA TYR A 31 -12.25 4.90 10.64
C TYR A 31 -10.77 4.65 10.31
N CYS A 32 -10.21 5.42 9.38
CA CYS A 32 -8.82 5.31 8.94
C CYS A 32 -7.84 5.51 10.10
N TRP A 33 -8.12 6.45 11.01
CA TRP A 33 -7.34 6.66 12.22
C TRP A 33 -7.31 5.41 13.08
N ASN A 34 -8.48 4.88 13.45
CA ASN A 34 -8.60 3.73 14.34
C ASN A 34 -8.02 2.43 13.76
N LYS A 35 -8.04 2.27 12.44
CA LYS A 35 -7.59 1.05 11.77
C LYS A 35 -6.16 1.11 11.28
N TRP A 36 -5.69 2.24 10.76
CA TRP A 36 -4.45 2.30 9.98
C TRP A 36 -3.47 3.35 10.47
N TYR A 37 -3.93 4.56 10.75
CA TYR A 37 -3.03 5.70 11.01
C TYR A 37 -2.62 5.88 12.48
N ARG A 38 -3.28 5.24 13.43
CA ARG A 38 -2.81 5.21 14.82
C ARG A 38 -1.43 4.56 14.89
N TRP A 39 -0.50 5.13 15.65
CA TRP A 39 0.91 4.71 15.60
C TRP A 39 1.16 3.22 15.91
N ASP A 40 0.41 2.65 16.86
CA ASP A 40 0.41 1.22 17.19
C ASP A 40 -0.06 0.34 16.01
N ARG A 41 -0.97 0.84 15.18
CA ARG A 41 -1.45 0.16 13.97
C ARG A 41 -0.53 0.38 12.78
N TRP A 42 -0.03 1.60 12.62
CA TRP A 42 0.87 1.99 11.53
C TRP A 42 2.08 1.06 11.44
N LYS A 43 2.72 0.76 12.58
CA LYS A 43 3.86 -0.16 12.64
C LYS A 43 3.59 -1.57 12.10
N LEU A 44 2.34 -2.01 12.09
CA LEU A 44 1.98 -3.37 11.67
C LEU A 44 1.95 -3.53 10.15
N TRP A 45 1.73 -2.45 9.40
CA TRP A 45 1.54 -2.53 7.95
C TRP A 45 2.44 -1.58 7.16
N ALA A 46 2.86 -0.47 7.76
CA ALA A 46 3.68 0.51 7.06
C ALA A 46 5.15 0.10 7.09
N LEU A 47 5.69 -0.23 5.92
CA LEU A 47 7.11 -0.56 5.74
C LEU A 47 8.03 0.57 6.20
N SER A 48 7.56 1.83 6.21
CA SER A 48 8.35 2.95 6.73
C SER A 48 8.66 2.87 8.22
N ALA A 49 7.90 2.10 8.98
CA ALA A 49 8.13 1.87 10.40
C ALA A 49 9.11 0.72 10.67
N THR A 50 9.51 -0.03 9.64
CA THR A 50 10.37 -1.22 9.76
C THR A 50 11.78 -0.89 9.24
N PRO A 51 12.76 -0.62 10.11
CA PRO A 51 14.11 -0.25 9.69
C PRO A 51 14.89 -1.42 9.07
N GLU A 52 14.46 -2.65 9.35
CA GLU A 52 15.10 -3.88 8.85
C GLU A 52 14.84 -4.13 7.37
N ILE A 53 13.75 -3.57 6.84
CA ILE A 53 13.31 -3.77 5.46
C ILE A 53 13.48 -2.45 4.71
N SER A 54 14.39 -2.44 3.74
CA SER A 54 14.57 -1.26 2.88
C SER A 54 13.32 -1.03 2.03
N ILE A 55 12.64 0.09 2.27
CA ILE A 55 11.46 0.54 1.49
C ILE A 55 11.76 0.50 -0.01
N ILE A 56 12.97 0.90 -0.41
CA ILE A 56 13.41 0.95 -1.80
C ILE A 56 13.47 -0.47 -2.37
N GLN A 57 14.11 -1.41 -1.66
CA GLN A 57 14.21 -2.79 -2.11
C GLN A 57 12.82 -3.44 -2.25
N THR A 58 11.93 -3.23 -1.27
CA THR A 58 10.58 -3.79 -1.34
C THR A 58 9.75 -3.17 -2.46
N THR A 59 9.85 -1.86 -2.68
CA THR A 59 9.15 -1.18 -3.78
C THR A 59 9.63 -1.72 -5.13
N ILE A 60 10.94 -1.87 -5.31
CA ILE A 60 11.51 -2.44 -6.54
C ILE A 60 11.04 -3.88 -6.76
N ILE A 61 11.04 -4.71 -5.71
CA ILE A 61 10.58 -6.10 -5.80
C ILE A 61 9.09 -6.14 -6.17
N ILE A 62 8.26 -5.33 -5.52
CA ILE A 62 6.82 -5.24 -5.79
C ILE A 62 6.59 -4.77 -7.24
N GLU A 63 7.24 -3.70 -7.68
CA GLU A 63 7.12 -3.17 -9.04
C GLU A 63 7.57 -4.19 -10.09
N THR A 64 8.71 -4.84 -9.87
CA THR A 64 9.23 -5.89 -10.76
C THR A 64 8.25 -7.06 -10.86
N HIS A 65 7.70 -7.49 -9.73
CA HIS A 65 6.69 -8.54 -9.69
C HIS A 65 5.43 -8.14 -10.46
N TRP A 66 4.94 -6.90 -10.28
CA TRP A 66 3.81 -6.37 -11.04
C TRP A 66 4.10 -6.21 -12.53
N GLN A 67 5.32 -5.89 -12.93
CA GLN A 67 5.72 -5.82 -14.34
C GLN A 67 5.63 -7.20 -15.02
N ILE A 68 6.13 -8.25 -14.36
CA ILE A 68 6.04 -9.64 -14.85
C ILE A 68 4.58 -10.05 -14.96
N LEU A 69 3.78 -9.84 -13.91
CA LEU A 69 2.34 -10.10 -13.90
C LEU A 69 1.59 -9.43 -15.06
N LYS A 70 1.88 -8.15 -15.28
CA LYS A 70 1.25 -7.38 -16.36
C LYS A 70 1.62 -7.92 -17.73
N ARG A 71 2.90 -8.23 -17.94
CA ARG A 71 3.42 -8.74 -19.21
C ARG A 71 2.90 -10.14 -19.53
N ASP A 72 2.93 -11.04 -18.56
CA ASP A 72 2.75 -12.46 -18.83
C ASP A 72 1.27 -12.89 -18.74
N TYR A 73 0.48 -12.23 -17.87
CA TYR A 73 -0.91 -12.64 -17.61
C TYR A 73 -1.94 -11.58 -17.98
N LEU A 74 -1.65 -10.30 -17.78
CA LEU A 74 -2.66 -9.24 -17.95
C LEU A 74 -2.58 -8.48 -19.28
N TYR A 75 -1.68 -8.85 -20.19
CA TYR A 75 -1.44 -8.12 -21.44
C TYR A 75 -2.66 -8.03 -22.37
N LYS A 76 -3.63 -8.95 -22.26
CA LYS A 76 -4.88 -8.94 -23.04
C LYS A 76 -6.02 -8.20 -22.36
N PHE A 77 -5.87 -7.81 -21.10
CA PHE A 77 -6.92 -7.18 -20.32
C PHE A 77 -6.64 -5.69 -20.17
N ASN A 78 -7.50 -4.87 -20.78
CA ASN A 78 -7.54 -3.46 -20.46
C ASN A 78 -8.28 -3.30 -19.13
N GLN A 79 -7.57 -2.90 -18.08
CA GLN A 79 -8.12 -2.68 -16.73
C GLN A 79 -8.75 -3.95 -16.10
N PRO A 80 -7.92 -4.94 -15.72
CA PRO A 80 -8.41 -6.16 -15.10
C PRO A 80 -9.07 -5.88 -13.75
N TYR A 81 -10.20 -6.57 -13.50
CA TYR A 81 -10.83 -6.58 -12.17
C TYR A 81 -9.90 -7.18 -11.13
N ILE A 82 -10.02 -6.72 -9.88
CA ILE A 82 -9.19 -7.21 -8.77
C ILE A 82 -9.36 -8.72 -8.55
N ASP A 83 -10.53 -9.26 -8.82
CA ASP A 83 -10.82 -10.70 -8.69
C ASP A 83 -10.03 -11.54 -9.70
N LEU A 84 -9.86 -11.04 -10.92
CA LEU A 84 -9.05 -11.72 -11.95
C LEU A 84 -7.57 -11.73 -11.56
N VAL A 85 -7.08 -10.62 -11.00
CA VAL A 85 -5.71 -10.52 -10.50
C VAL A 85 -5.49 -11.49 -9.34
N TYR A 86 -6.45 -11.58 -8.42
CA TYR A 86 -6.42 -12.51 -7.28
C TYR A 86 -6.41 -13.97 -7.74
N TYR A 87 -7.26 -14.32 -8.70
CA TYR A 87 -7.30 -15.65 -9.31
C TYR A 87 -5.95 -16.03 -9.93
N ILE A 88 -5.34 -15.13 -10.72
CA ILE A 88 -4.02 -15.37 -11.32
C ILE A 88 -2.93 -15.56 -10.26
N LEU A 89 -2.94 -14.75 -9.20
CA LEU A 89 -1.98 -14.87 -8.11
C LEU A 89 -2.03 -16.24 -7.44
N ILE A 90 -3.23 -16.75 -7.16
CA ILE A 90 -3.40 -18.04 -6.48
C ILE A 90 -3.14 -19.21 -7.42
N GLU A 91 -3.74 -19.20 -8.61
CA GLU A 91 -3.73 -20.37 -9.50
C GLU A 91 -2.46 -20.47 -10.35
N LYS A 92 -1.74 -19.37 -10.56
CA LYS A 92 -0.60 -19.32 -11.50
C LYS A 92 0.74 -18.97 -10.86
N LEU A 93 0.76 -18.31 -9.70
CA LEU A 93 2.00 -17.81 -9.09
C LEU A 93 2.34 -18.46 -7.76
N LEU A 94 1.35 -18.91 -6.97
CA LEU A 94 1.62 -19.70 -5.79
C LEU A 94 1.79 -21.17 -6.18
N PRO A 95 2.90 -21.83 -5.83
CA PRO A 95 2.99 -23.28 -5.93
C PRO A 95 2.08 -23.85 -4.84
N MET A 96 0.98 -24.48 -5.25
CA MET A 96 0.23 -25.40 -4.39
C MET A 96 1.00 -26.71 -4.25
#